data_AF-A0A0C2GNT3-F1
#
_entry.id   AF-A0A0C2GNT3-F1
#
_cell.length_a   1.000
_cell.length_b   1.000
_cell.length_c   1.000
_cell.angle_alpha   90.00
_cell.angle_beta   90.00
_cell.angle_gamma   90.00
#
_symmetry.space_group_name_H-M   'P 1'
#
loop_
_entity.id
_entity.type
_entity.pdbx_description
1 polymer ?
#
loop_
_entity_poly.entity_id
_entity_poly.type
_entity_poly.pdbx_seq_one_letter_code
_entity_poly.pdbx_strand_id
1 'polypeptide(L)'
;MSIYSSVFFAALLATITDMVAASGSLEVRLISSRACSVKLCVKKPRAKPLDSCLLESQLIYLHSQQQRLVSTPFHFPFPESFILVVELYDAQGGQLSQNTSKERFTVSTEFQPAVGSSEFLDIAFRASCHPSYFGAGCQRYCKSSFSYTCDSEGRKICAEGWQGEQCDQREWFESLD
;
A
#
# COMPACT_ATOMS: atom_id res chain seq x y z
N MET A 1 -1.98 -8.81 51.62
CA MET A 1 -2.44 -9.21 50.26
C MET A 1 -3.15 -8.04 49.62
N SER A 2 -2.49 -7.31 48.72
CA SER A 2 -3.20 -6.52 47.71
C SER A 2 -2.34 -6.48 46.45
N ILE A 3 -2.18 -7.68 45.87
CA ILE A 3 -1.51 -7.90 44.60
C ILE A 3 -2.41 -7.47 43.42
N TYR A 4 -3.63 -7.01 43.71
CA TYR A 4 -4.64 -6.62 42.74
C TYR A 4 -4.56 -5.15 42.33
N SER A 5 -3.85 -4.28 43.04
CA SER A 5 -3.84 -2.84 42.71
C SER A 5 -2.79 -2.44 41.66
N SER A 6 -1.72 -3.24 41.48
CA SER A 6 -0.65 -2.97 40.51
C SER A 6 -0.90 -3.59 39.13
N VAL A 7 -1.75 -4.61 39.05
CA VAL A 7 -2.11 -5.28 37.78
C VAL A 7 -3.15 -4.47 37.01
N PHE A 8 -4.04 -3.74 37.70
CA PHE A 8 -5.07 -2.91 37.06
C PHE A 8 -4.51 -1.61 36.44
N PHE A 9 -3.40 -1.07 36.96
CA PHE A 9 -2.74 0.08 36.33
C PHE A 9 -1.85 -0.32 35.14
N ALA A 10 -1.36 -1.57 35.10
CA ALA A 10 -0.58 -2.08 33.97
C ALA A 10 -1.45 -2.47 32.76
N ALA A 11 -2.75 -2.71 32.97
CA ALA A 11 -3.69 -3.08 31.90
C ALA A 11 -4.31 -1.89 31.15
N LEU A 12 -4.14 -0.65 31.64
CA LEU A 12 -4.64 0.57 30.99
C LEU A 12 -3.60 1.23 30.05
N LEU A 13 -2.40 0.66 29.99
CA LEU A 13 -1.44 0.86 28.89
C LEU A 13 -1.39 -0.38 28.00
N ALA A 14 -2.54 -1.05 27.80
CA ALA A 14 -2.74 -1.81 26.57
C ALA A 14 -2.65 -0.80 25.43
N THR A 15 -1.45 -0.74 24.86
CA THR A 15 -1.03 0.11 23.77
C THR A 15 -2.15 0.28 22.75
N ILE A 16 -2.76 1.46 22.73
CA ILE A 16 -3.41 1.99 21.54
C ILE A 16 -2.25 2.30 20.57
N THR A 17 -1.59 1.26 20.07
CA THR A 17 -1.05 1.36 18.72
C THR A 17 -2.28 1.28 17.85
N ASP A 18 -2.86 2.44 17.51
CA ASP A 18 -3.65 2.52 16.30
C ASP A 18 -2.74 1.96 15.20
N MET A 19 -2.94 0.70 14.84
CA MET A 19 -2.48 0.22 13.56
C MET A 19 -3.31 1.01 12.56
N VAL A 20 -2.81 2.21 12.21
CA VAL A 20 -3.37 3.00 11.13
C VAL A 20 -3.51 2.02 9.97
N ALA A 21 -4.74 1.74 9.56
CA ALA A 21 -4.95 0.80 8.49
C ALA A 21 -4.20 1.33 7.26
N ALA A 22 -3.45 0.45 6.59
CA ALA A 22 -2.84 0.81 5.32
C ALA A 22 -3.94 1.21 4.33
N SER A 23 -3.65 2.20 3.50
CA SER A 23 -4.59 2.65 2.46
C SER A 23 -4.50 1.82 1.20
N GLY A 24 -3.41 1.09 1.03
CA GLY A 24 -3.14 0.28 -0.15
C GLY A 24 -1.89 -0.55 0.00
N SER A 25 -1.60 -1.33 -1.03
CA SER A 25 -0.40 -2.16 -1.14
C SER A 25 0.27 -1.98 -2.49
N LEU A 26 1.61 -1.97 -2.47
CA LEU A 26 2.43 -2.17 -3.66
C LEU A 26 2.87 -3.63 -3.69
N GLU A 27 2.46 -4.35 -4.72
CA GLU A 27 2.79 -5.75 -4.93
C GLU A 27 3.83 -5.87 -6.03
N VAL A 28 4.92 -6.59 -5.76
CA VAL A 28 5.96 -6.92 -6.72
C VAL A 28 5.98 -8.42 -6.94
N ARG A 29 5.75 -8.83 -8.18
CA ARG A 29 5.88 -10.20 -8.66
C ARG A 29 7.27 -10.40 -9.23
N LEU A 30 7.92 -11.46 -8.77
CA LEU A 30 9.24 -11.90 -9.21
C LEU A 30 9.10 -13.31 -9.76
N ILE A 31 9.57 -13.53 -10.98
CA ILE A 31 9.63 -14.85 -11.61
C ILE A 31 11.05 -15.05 -12.14
N SER A 32 11.76 -16.05 -11.60
CA SER A 32 13.14 -16.33 -12.00
C SER A 32 13.32 -17.73 -12.56
N SER A 33 14.03 -17.85 -13.69
CA SER A 33 14.34 -19.14 -14.30
C SER A 33 15.57 -19.83 -13.69
N ARG A 34 16.34 -19.12 -12.86
CA ARG A 34 17.50 -19.64 -12.11
C ARG A 34 17.57 -19.07 -10.68
N ALA A 35 18.39 -19.69 -9.83
CA ALA A 35 18.59 -19.18 -8.48
C ALA A 35 19.29 -17.81 -8.50
N CYS A 36 18.75 -16.84 -7.76
CA CYS A 36 19.31 -15.50 -7.63
C CYS A 36 18.80 -14.81 -6.36
N SER A 37 19.38 -13.66 -6.05
CA SER A 37 18.89 -12.79 -4.97
C SER A 37 18.59 -11.41 -5.51
N VAL A 38 17.49 -10.82 -5.07
CA VAL A 38 17.04 -9.49 -5.51
C VAL A 38 16.81 -8.63 -4.28
N LYS A 39 17.36 -7.42 -4.29
CA LYS A 39 17.02 -6.40 -3.30
C LYS A 39 16.26 -5.29 -4.01
N LEU A 40 15.05 -5.03 -3.51
CA LEU A 40 14.16 -4.01 -4.04
C LEU A 40 14.13 -2.85 -3.07
N CYS A 41 14.15 -1.63 -3.61
CA CYS A 41 13.91 -0.46 -2.80
C CYS A 41 13.01 0.55 -3.49
N VAL A 42 11.90 0.90 -2.83
CA VAL A 42 10.96 1.92 -3.30
C VAL A 42 11.19 3.20 -2.51
N LYS A 43 11.44 4.30 -3.21
CA LYS A 43 11.64 5.62 -2.61
C LYS A 43 10.64 6.62 -3.19
N LYS A 44 10.34 7.66 -2.42
CA LYS A 44 9.58 8.81 -2.94
C LYS A 44 10.41 9.53 -4.02
N PRO A 45 9.79 10.17 -5.04
CA PRO A 45 10.51 10.86 -6.12
C PRO A 45 11.49 11.95 -5.68
N ARG A 46 11.26 12.53 -4.50
CA ARG A 46 12.08 13.61 -3.92
C ARG A 46 12.80 13.16 -2.65
N ALA A 47 12.97 11.85 -2.49
CA ALA A 47 13.65 11.30 -1.34
C ALA A 47 15.12 11.74 -1.32
N LYS A 48 15.60 12.21 -0.18
CA LYS A 48 17.04 12.49 0.04
C LYS A 48 17.84 11.18 -0.05
N PRO A 49 19.16 11.24 -0.28
CA PRO A 49 20.00 10.04 -0.33
C PRO A 49 19.90 9.14 0.91
N LEU A 50 19.66 9.76 2.08
CA LEU A 50 19.52 9.11 3.39
C LEU A 50 18.09 8.65 3.73
N ASP A 51 17.09 8.96 2.89
CA ASP A 51 15.71 8.59 3.19
C ASP A 51 15.54 7.06 3.13
N SER A 52 14.94 6.51 4.19
CA SER A 52 14.68 5.09 4.34
C SER A 52 13.83 4.54 3.19
N CYS A 53 14.12 3.31 2.83
CA CYS A 53 13.37 2.58 1.83
C CYS A 53 11.93 2.31 2.30
N LEU A 54 10.93 2.59 1.46
CA LEU A 54 9.52 2.32 1.76
C LEU A 54 9.19 0.83 1.65
N LEU A 55 9.68 0.19 0.58
CA LEU A 55 9.65 -1.26 0.46
C LEU A 55 10.83 -1.78 1.28
N GLU A 56 10.55 -2.62 2.27
CA GLU A 56 11.58 -3.17 3.14
C GLU A 56 12.75 -3.71 2.28
N SER A 57 13.94 -3.14 2.45
CA SER A 57 15.11 -3.40 1.60
C SER A 57 15.77 -4.75 1.93
N GLN A 58 14.95 -5.74 2.28
CA GLN A 58 15.38 -7.10 2.58
C GLN A 58 15.80 -7.79 1.29
N LEU A 59 16.84 -8.63 1.41
CA LEU A 59 17.33 -9.43 0.31
C LEU A 59 16.37 -10.61 0.08
N ILE A 60 15.78 -10.68 -1.10
CA ILE A 60 14.81 -11.69 -1.49
C ILE A 60 15.52 -12.78 -2.28
N TYR A 61 15.56 -13.98 -1.70
CA TYR A 61 16.08 -15.16 -2.38
C TYR A 61 15.01 -15.82 -3.24
N LEU A 62 15.40 -16.16 -4.47
CA LEU A 62 14.60 -16.89 -5.44
C LEU A 62 15.33 -18.18 -5.83
N HIS A 63 14.62 -19.30 -5.78
CA HIS A 63 15.06 -20.56 -6.34
C HIS A 63 14.81 -20.61 -7.85
N SER A 64 15.40 -21.60 -8.52
CA SER A 64 15.15 -21.84 -9.93
C SER A 64 13.67 -22.16 -10.19
N GLN A 65 13.08 -21.54 -11.22
CA GLN A 65 11.68 -21.68 -11.60
C GLN A 65 10.68 -21.25 -10.50
N GLN A 66 11.10 -20.34 -9.61
CA GLN A 66 10.24 -19.85 -8.54
C GLN A 66 9.52 -18.56 -8.95
N GLN A 67 8.23 -18.52 -8.61
CA GLN A 67 7.47 -17.27 -8.51
C GLN A 67 7.38 -16.83 -7.04
N ARG A 68 7.61 -15.54 -6.78
CA ARG A 68 7.40 -14.92 -5.48
C ARG A 68 6.63 -13.62 -5.62
N LEU A 69 5.66 -13.42 -4.74
CA LEU A 69 4.93 -12.16 -4.63
C LEU A 69 5.33 -11.48 -3.31
N VAL A 70 5.80 -10.25 -3.40
CA VAL A 70 6.15 -9.42 -2.24
C VAL A 70 5.14 -8.29 -2.17
N SER A 71 4.42 -8.17 -1.05
CA SER A 71 3.43 -7.12 -0.84
C SER A 71 3.91 -6.20 0.27
N THR A 72 3.91 -4.90 0.01
CA THR A 72 4.25 -3.89 1.02
C THR A 72 3.11 -2.91 1.19
N PRO A 73 2.53 -2.81 2.40
CA PRO A 73 1.49 -1.84 2.68
C PRO A 73 2.05 -0.42 2.65
N PHE A 74 1.22 0.55 2.25
CA PHE A 74 1.53 1.96 2.36
C PHE A 74 0.35 2.75 2.94
N HIS A 75 0.66 3.94 3.46
CA HIS A 75 -0.33 4.92 3.89
C HIS A 75 -0.41 6.08 2.89
N PHE A 76 -1.61 6.60 2.73
CA PHE A 76 -1.92 7.64 1.75
C PHE A 76 -1.29 9.00 2.13
N PRO A 77 -1.17 9.93 1.16
CA PRO A 77 -1.28 9.72 -0.28
C PRO A 77 0.00 9.09 -0.84
N PHE A 78 -0.13 8.02 -1.64
CA PHE A 78 1.01 7.51 -2.40
C PHE A 78 1.28 8.45 -3.60
N PRO A 79 2.55 8.80 -3.90
CA PRO A 79 2.86 9.73 -4.98
C PRO A 79 2.54 9.13 -6.36
N GLU A 80 2.21 9.98 -7.35
CA GLU A 80 1.94 9.57 -8.74
C GLU A 80 3.11 8.86 -9.43
N SER A 81 4.31 9.00 -8.89
CA SER A 81 5.48 8.24 -9.30
C SER A 81 6.32 7.88 -8.08
N PHE A 82 7.17 6.88 -8.22
CA PHE A 82 8.15 6.48 -7.22
C PHE A 82 9.47 6.13 -7.89
N ILE A 83 10.55 6.12 -7.11
CA ILE A 83 11.84 5.61 -7.58
C ILE A 83 11.93 4.16 -7.16
N LEU A 84 12.17 3.26 -8.12
CA LEU A 84 12.45 1.86 -7.88
C LEU A 84 13.95 1.64 -8.08
N VAL A 85 14.61 1.12 -7.05
CA VAL A 85 15.99 0.63 -7.12
C VAL A 85 15.94 -0.89 -7.06
N VAL A 86 16.56 -1.53 -8.04
CA VAL A 86 16.68 -3.00 -8.12
C VAL A 86 18.16 -3.34 -8.13
N GLU A 87 18.58 -4.14 -7.15
CA GLU A 87 19.90 -4.75 -7.13
C GLU A 87 19.74 -6.26 -7.32
N LEU A 88 20.40 -6.79 -8.35
CA LEU A 88 20.35 -8.20 -8.71
C LEU A 88 21.68 -8.86 -8.40
N TYR A 89 21.61 -10.02 -7.75
CA TYR A 89 22.75 -10.82 -7.35
C TYR A 89 22.60 -12.26 -7.87
N ASP A 90 23.70 -12.90 -8.22
CA ASP A 90 23.72 -14.33 -8.51
C ASP A 90 23.55 -15.19 -7.24
N ALA A 91 23.58 -16.51 -7.40
CA ALA A 91 23.44 -17.46 -6.29
C ALA A 91 24.64 -17.47 -5.33
N GLN A 92 25.79 -16.95 -5.75
CA GLN A 92 27.02 -16.84 -4.99
C GLN A 92 27.15 -15.49 -4.27
N GLY A 93 26.22 -14.55 -4.51
CA GLY A 93 26.22 -13.20 -3.95
C GLY A 93 26.99 -12.18 -4.80
N GLY A 94 27.43 -12.54 -6.00
CA GLY A 94 28.01 -11.61 -6.96
C GLY A 94 26.94 -10.66 -7.52
N GLN A 95 27.20 -9.35 -7.46
CA GLN A 95 26.28 -8.35 -8.00
C GLN A 95 26.30 -8.38 -9.53
N LEU A 96 25.14 -8.69 -10.13
CA LEU A 96 24.97 -8.78 -11.58
C LEU A 96 24.55 -7.44 -12.18
N SER A 97 23.66 -6.70 -11.52
CA SER A 97 23.20 -5.39 -11.99
C SER A 97 22.65 -4.51 -10.87
N GLN A 98 22.60 -3.21 -11.12
CA GLN A 98 21.88 -2.23 -10.32
C GLN A 98 21.14 -1.28 -11.25
N ASN A 99 19.81 -1.24 -11.11
CA ASN A 99 18.95 -0.37 -11.89
C ASN A 99 18.24 0.62 -10.97
N THR A 100 18.12 1.87 -11.41
CA THR A 100 17.29 2.89 -10.75
C THR A 100 16.37 3.50 -11.79
N SER A 101 15.07 3.30 -11.62
CA SER A 101 14.04 3.81 -12.53
C SER A 101 13.03 4.68 -11.79
N LYS A 102 12.41 5.61 -12.53
CA LYS A 102 11.25 6.36 -12.06
C LYS A 102 10.00 5.69 -12.63
N GLU A 103 9.27 5.00 -11.77
CA GLU A 103 8.04 4.28 -12.13
C GLU A 103 6.82 5.15 -11.85
N ARG A 104 5.75 4.96 -12.63
CA ARG A 104 4.45 5.59 -12.36
C ARG A 104 3.67 4.75 -11.37
N PHE A 105 3.00 5.40 -10.44
CA PHE A 105 2.02 4.76 -9.58
C PHE A 105 0.66 4.79 -10.27
N THR A 106 0.11 3.62 -10.58
CA THR A 106 -1.23 3.48 -11.13
C THR A 106 -1.95 2.38 -10.37
N VAL A 107 -3.10 2.72 -9.77
CA VAL A 107 -3.98 1.71 -9.16
C VAL A 107 -4.55 0.85 -10.28
N SER A 108 -4.22 -0.44 -10.28
CA SER A 108 -4.64 -1.38 -11.30
C SER A 108 -4.63 -2.81 -10.77
N THR A 109 -5.48 -3.66 -11.34
CA THR A 109 -5.45 -5.10 -11.13
C THR A 109 -4.33 -5.79 -11.90
N GLU A 110 -3.81 -5.14 -12.95
CA GLU A 110 -2.80 -5.67 -13.85
C GLU A 110 -1.37 -5.34 -13.40
N PHE A 111 -0.45 -6.28 -13.63
CA PHE A 111 0.97 -6.10 -13.36
C PHE A 111 1.67 -5.36 -14.50
N GLN A 112 2.42 -4.33 -14.15
CA GLN A 112 3.25 -3.55 -15.05
C GLN A 112 4.71 -4.04 -14.97
N PRO A 113 5.38 -4.33 -16.09
CA PRO A 113 6.80 -4.71 -16.07
C PRO A 113 7.68 -3.59 -15.49
N ALA A 114 8.64 -3.95 -14.65
CA ALA A 114 9.63 -3.02 -14.13
C ALA A 114 10.86 -2.94 -15.04
N VAL A 115 11.50 -1.77 -15.08
CA VAL A 115 12.74 -1.56 -15.86
C VAL A 115 13.91 -2.43 -15.35
N GLY A 116 13.85 -2.92 -14.12
CA GLY A 116 14.88 -3.76 -13.50
C GLY A 116 14.88 -5.25 -13.89
N SER A 117 14.00 -5.70 -14.79
CA SER A 117 13.99 -7.08 -15.28
C SER A 117 15.28 -7.46 -16.03
N SER A 118 15.59 -8.75 -16.07
CA SER A 118 16.72 -9.32 -16.81
C SER A 118 16.30 -10.54 -17.63
N GLU A 119 17.22 -11.12 -18.41
CA GLU A 119 16.95 -12.30 -19.26
C GLU A 119 16.35 -13.48 -18.50
N PHE A 120 16.73 -13.66 -17.23
CA PHE A 120 16.29 -14.79 -16.40
C PHE A 120 15.36 -14.38 -15.26
N LEU A 121 15.08 -13.08 -15.09
CA LEU A 121 14.29 -12.55 -13.99
C LEU A 121 13.26 -11.55 -14.52
N ASP A 122 11.99 -11.92 -14.47
CA ASP A 122 10.86 -11.02 -14.69
C ASP A 122 10.49 -10.34 -13.36
N ILE A 123 10.48 -9.01 -13.38
CA ILE A 123 10.01 -8.16 -12.29
C ILE A 123 8.82 -7.38 -12.81
N ALA A 124 7.67 -7.51 -12.15
CA ALA A 124 6.50 -6.71 -12.46
C ALA A 124 5.84 -6.23 -11.17
N PHE A 125 5.21 -5.07 -11.18
CA PHE A 125 4.55 -4.51 -10.01
C PHE A 125 3.12 -4.06 -10.32
N ARG A 126 2.29 -4.02 -9.29
CA ARG A 126 0.98 -3.36 -9.33
C ARG A 126 0.70 -2.70 -7.99
N ALA A 127 -0.15 -1.68 -8.03
CA ALA A 127 -0.64 -1.04 -6.83
C ALA A 127 -2.15 -1.21 -6.71
N SER A 128 -2.62 -1.43 -5.49
CA SER A 128 -4.04 -1.56 -5.18
C SER A 128 -4.39 -0.76 -3.94
N CYS A 129 -5.60 -0.20 -3.91
CA CYS A 129 -6.15 0.38 -2.69
C CYS A 129 -6.75 -0.71 -1.80
N HIS A 130 -6.64 -0.54 -0.50
CA HIS A 130 -7.33 -1.39 0.48
C HIS A 130 -8.83 -1.07 0.49
N PRO A 131 -9.67 -1.97 1.03
CA PRO A 131 -11.10 -1.75 1.09
C PRO A 131 -11.46 -0.40 1.71
N SER A 132 -12.45 0.28 1.14
CA SER A 132 -12.89 1.63 1.54
C SER A 132 -11.93 2.77 1.18
N TYR A 133 -10.80 2.51 0.52
CA TYR A 133 -9.91 3.55 0.01
C TYR A 133 -10.00 3.67 -1.51
N PHE A 134 -10.02 4.91 -2.00
CA PHE A 134 -10.26 5.26 -3.39
C PHE A 134 -9.35 6.41 -3.84
N GLY A 135 -9.38 6.67 -5.15
CA GLY A 135 -8.57 7.70 -5.80
C GLY A 135 -7.21 7.18 -6.26
N ALA A 136 -6.52 7.98 -7.07
CA ALA A 136 -5.28 7.59 -7.74
C ALA A 136 -4.12 7.25 -6.79
N GLY A 137 -4.13 7.73 -5.55
CA GLY A 137 -3.13 7.48 -4.51
C GLY A 137 -3.72 6.85 -3.24
N CYS A 138 -4.92 6.26 -3.34
CA CYS A 138 -5.69 5.70 -2.22
C CYS A 138 -5.96 6.70 -1.08
N GLN A 139 -6.10 7.98 -1.41
CA GLN A 139 -6.21 9.07 -0.45
C GLN A 139 -7.63 9.36 0.04
N ARG A 140 -8.66 8.84 -0.64
CA ARG A 140 -10.05 9.08 -0.27
C ARG A 140 -10.60 7.88 0.47
N TYR A 141 -10.92 8.04 1.74
CA TYR A 141 -11.62 7.02 2.52
C TYR A 141 -13.14 7.19 2.38
N CYS A 142 -13.84 6.12 2.02
CA CYS A 142 -15.30 6.07 2.04
C CYS A 142 -15.77 4.66 2.39
N LYS A 143 -16.47 4.54 3.51
CA LYS A 143 -17.14 3.30 3.92
C LYS A 143 -18.63 3.58 4.03
N SER A 144 -19.42 2.86 3.23
CA SER A 144 -20.88 3.02 3.20
C SER A 144 -21.48 2.89 4.59
N SER A 145 -22.55 3.65 4.83
CA SER A 145 -23.29 3.67 6.09
C SER A 145 -24.79 3.61 5.82
N PHE A 146 -25.62 3.87 6.83
CA PHE A 146 -27.08 3.98 6.65
C PHE A 146 -27.51 5.29 5.97
N SER A 147 -26.69 6.34 5.99
CA SER A 147 -27.04 7.65 5.42
C SER A 147 -26.41 7.92 4.06
N TYR A 148 -25.46 7.09 3.61
CA TYR A 148 -24.83 7.23 2.30
C TYR A 148 -24.19 5.94 1.78
N THR A 149 -24.04 5.88 0.46
CA THR A 149 -23.19 4.91 -0.25
C THR A 149 -21.97 5.60 -0.84
N CYS A 150 -20.96 4.82 -1.26
CA CYS A 150 -19.76 5.35 -1.89
C CYS A 150 -19.80 5.05 -3.39
N ASP A 151 -19.48 6.05 -4.21
CA ASP A 151 -19.30 5.86 -5.65
C ASP A 151 -17.92 5.22 -5.99
N SER A 152 -17.66 4.99 -7.28
CA SER A 152 -16.39 4.39 -7.74
C SER A 152 -15.15 5.25 -7.48
N GLU A 153 -15.33 6.55 -7.25
CA GLU A 153 -14.25 7.47 -6.89
C GLU A 153 -14.14 7.63 -5.36
N GLY A 154 -15.03 7.03 -4.57
CA GLY A 154 -15.11 7.15 -3.12
C GLY A 154 -15.81 8.42 -2.64
N ARG A 155 -16.59 9.11 -3.48
CA ARG A 155 -17.47 10.20 -3.03
C ARG A 155 -18.72 9.62 -2.38
N LYS A 156 -19.24 10.34 -1.39
CA LYS A 156 -20.49 9.97 -0.73
C LYS A 156 -21.68 10.31 -1.62
N ILE A 157 -22.61 9.38 -1.76
CA ILE A 157 -23.93 9.56 -2.36
C ILE A 157 -24.93 9.40 -1.21
N CYS A 158 -25.61 10.50 -0.85
CA CYS A 158 -26.56 10.47 0.26
C CYS A 158 -27.75 9.56 -0.06
N ALA A 159 -28.20 8.81 0.94
CA ALA A 159 -29.43 8.05 0.87
C ALA A 159 -30.64 8.99 0.94
N GLU A 160 -31.81 8.49 0.56
CA GLU A 160 -33.06 9.25 0.64
C GLU A 160 -33.30 9.81 2.06
N GLY A 161 -33.68 11.09 2.15
CA GLY A 161 -33.88 11.77 3.42
C GLY A 161 -32.58 12.25 4.09
N TRP A 162 -31.43 12.18 3.39
CA TRP A 162 -30.14 12.67 3.86
C TRP A 162 -29.51 13.66 2.87
N GLN A 163 -28.90 14.72 3.40
CA GLN A 163 -28.22 15.75 2.62
C GLN A 163 -26.95 16.27 3.31
N GLY A 164 -26.30 17.24 2.67
CA GLY A 164 -25.03 17.81 3.10
C GLY A 164 -23.84 17.02 2.56
N GLU A 165 -22.65 17.64 2.55
CA GLU A 165 -21.42 17.05 2.00
C GLU A 165 -21.05 15.71 2.66
N GLN A 166 -21.41 15.55 3.93
CA GLN A 166 -21.11 14.36 4.72
C GLN A 166 -22.30 13.39 4.84
N CYS A 167 -23.46 13.74 4.28
CA CYS A 167 -24.72 13.01 4.39
C CYS A 167 -25.13 12.78 5.85
N ASP A 168 -25.00 13.81 6.68
CA ASP A 168 -25.26 13.81 8.11
C ASP A 168 -26.45 14.70 8.51
N GLN A 169 -27.07 15.37 7.55
CA GLN A 169 -28.27 16.19 7.75
C GLN A 169 -29.49 15.44 7.26
N ARG A 170 -30.56 15.41 8.06
CA ARG A 170 -31.85 14.88 7.61
C ARG A 170 -32.52 15.92 6.71
N GLU A 171 -32.98 15.50 5.55
CA GLU A 171 -33.92 16.28 4.75
C GLU A 171 -35.24 16.28 5.50
N TRP A 172 -35.52 17.36 6.23
CA TRP A 172 -36.84 17.58 6.79
C TRP A 172 -37.73 18.01 5.63
N PHE A 173 -38.68 17.16 5.25
CA PHE A 173 -39.85 17.63 4.53
C PHE A 173 -40.58 18.58 5.47
N GLU A 174 -40.33 19.89 5.36
CA GLU A 174 -41.38 20.86 5.65
C GLU A 174 -42.50 20.52 4.66
N SER A 175 -43.48 19.75 5.15
CA SER A 175 -44.79 19.70 4.53
C SER A 175 -45.25 21.14 4.39
N LEU A 176 -45.19 21.67 3.16
CA LEU A 176 -45.92 22.87 2.78
C LEU A 176 -47.35 22.71 3.29
N ASP A 177 -47.82 23.75 3.99
CA ASP A 177 -49.20 23.93 4.46
C ASP A 177 -50.27 23.48 3.45
#